data_AF-A0A9W4RWR7-F1
#
_entry.id   AF-A0A9W4RWR7-F1
#
_cell.length_a   1.000
_cell.length_b   1.000
_cell.length_c   1.000
_cell.angle_alpha   90.00
_cell.angle_beta   90.00
_cell.angle_gamma   90.00
#
_symmetry.space_group_name_H-M   'P 1'
#
loop_
_entity.id
_entity.type
_entity.pdbx_description
1 polymer ?
#
loop_
_entity_poly.entity_id
_entity_poly.type
_entity_poly.pdbx_seq_one_letter_code
_entity_poly.pdbx_strand_id
1 'polypeptide(L)'
;AFLERHHKHWNGAHDDFAVWLDPQYPVYWAQLDDQGNGYCSFRTVNKGVFVNDLGRRKATGLPFQYSGVIDLKLREGKIVQADEWLRVPFEDSVAPEKYITISEESLKGVMRKDLHQE
;
A
#
# COMPACT_ATOMS: atom_id res chain seq x y z
N ALA A 1 -7.90 7.48 13.89
CA ALA A 1 -7.28 6.21 14.34
C ALA A 1 -7.23 5.12 13.24
N PHE A 2 -6.92 5.47 11.98
CA PHE A 2 -6.64 4.47 10.92
C PHE A 2 -5.25 3.86 11.13
N LEU A 3 -4.22 4.71 11.27
CA LEU A 3 -2.83 4.31 11.48
C LEU A 3 -2.64 3.41 12.70
N GLU A 4 -3.29 3.70 13.83
CA GLU A 4 -3.19 2.85 15.03
C GLU A 4 -3.81 1.46 14.85
N ARG A 5 -4.96 1.36 14.15
CA ARG A 5 -5.58 0.07 13.86
C ARG A 5 -4.79 -0.72 12.83
N HIS A 6 -4.21 -0.02 11.86
CA HIS A 6 -3.34 -0.57 10.84
C HIS A 6 -2.07 -1.16 11.47
N HIS A 7 -1.44 -0.39 12.35
CA HIS A 7 -0.27 -0.81 13.12
C HIS A 7 -0.58 -2.00 14.03
N LYS A 8 -1.72 -1.99 14.74
CA LYS A 8 -2.15 -3.14 15.56
C LYS A 8 -2.40 -4.41 14.75
N HIS A 9 -2.96 -4.29 13.54
CA HIS A 9 -3.21 -5.45 12.68
C HIS A 9 -1.91 -6.09 12.18
N TRP A 10 -0.96 -5.29 11.71
CA TRP A 10 0.28 -5.84 11.15
C TRP A 10 1.25 -6.32 12.23
N ASN A 11 1.48 -5.55 13.30
CA ASN A 11 2.38 -6.00 14.38
C ASN A 11 1.80 -7.14 15.22
N GLY A 12 0.46 -7.27 15.26
CA GLY A 12 -0.17 -8.43 15.89
C GLY A 12 -0.12 -9.68 15.00
N ALA A 13 0.04 -9.51 13.69
CA ALA A 13 0.03 -10.61 12.73
C ALA A 13 1.41 -11.25 12.48
N HIS A 14 2.48 -10.54 12.84
CA HIS A 14 3.86 -10.86 12.46
C HIS A 14 4.83 -10.48 13.59
N ASP A 15 5.62 -11.44 14.07
CA ASP A 15 6.60 -11.21 15.15
C ASP A 15 7.83 -10.40 14.68
N ASP A 16 8.07 -10.35 13.37
CA ASP A 16 9.23 -9.72 12.73
C ASP A 16 8.85 -8.64 11.70
N PHE A 17 7.65 -8.03 11.84
CA PHE A 17 7.20 -7.01 10.89
C PHE A 17 8.18 -5.83 10.83
N ALA A 18 8.70 -5.55 9.64
CA ALA A 18 9.58 -4.43 9.37
C ALA A 18 9.06 -3.62 8.19
N VAL A 19 9.08 -2.30 8.34
CA VAL A 19 8.66 -1.35 7.30
C VAL A 19 9.70 -0.25 7.18
N TRP A 20 10.09 0.08 5.95
CA TRP A 20 11.00 1.18 5.68
C TRP A 20 10.60 1.90 4.39
N LEU A 21 11.09 3.14 4.22
CA LEU A 21 10.93 3.89 2.98
C LEU A 21 11.68 3.19 1.86
N ASP A 22 11.06 3.03 0.70
CA ASP A 22 11.72 2.48 -0.48
C ASP A 22 12.76 3.50 -0.99
N PRO A 23 14.08 3.22 -0.90
CA PRO A 23 15.10 4.19 -1.26
C PRO A 23 15.14 4.52 -2.76
N GLN A 24 14.48 3.71 -3.60
CA GLN A 24 14.40 3.95 -5.05
C GLN A 24 13.34 4.99 -5.42
N TYR A 25 12.45 5.35 -4.48
CA TYR A 25 11.33 6.24 -4.74
C TYR A 25 11.36 7.43 -3.76
N PRO A 26 11.35 8.67 -4.26
CA PRO A 26 11.38 9.82 -3.39
C PRO A 26 10.06 9.98 -2.62
N VAL A 27 10.11 10.77 -1.55
CA VAL A 27 8.92 11.27 -0.88
C VAL A 27 8.38 12.45 -1.70
N TYR A 28 7.15 12.32 -2.20
CA TYR A 28 6.48 13.34 -2.98
C TYR A 28 5.66 14.24 -2.06
N TRP A 29 5.90 15.54 -2.15
CA TRP A 29 5.13 16.56 -1.43
C TRP A 29 4.34 17.39 -2.41
N ALA A 30 3.08 17.68 -2.08
CA ALA A 30 2.23 18.53 -2.89
C ALA A 30 1.46 19.51 -2.00
N GLN A 31 1.35 20.76 -2.48
CA GLN A 31 0.55 21.81 -1.84
C GLN A 31 0.92 22.06 -0.37
N LEU A 32 2.20 21.92 0.01
CA LEU A 32 2.67 22.22 1.36
C LEU A 32 2.76 23.73 1.55
N ASP A 33 1.96 24.28 2.47
CA ASP A 33 2.00 25.71 2.86
C ASP A 33 2.81 25.94 4.15
N ASP A 34 3.02 27.22 4.50
CA ASP A 34 3.78 27.64 5.69
C ASP A 34 3.08 27.23 7.00
N GLN A 35 1.79 26.91 6.95
CA GLN A 35 1.02 26.41 8.08
C GLN A 35 1.11 24.88 8.22
N GLY A 36 1.83 24.19 7.31
CA GLY A 36 2.00 22.75 7.33
C GLY A 36 0.77 21.98 6.85
N ASN A 37 -0.12 22.61 6.08
CA ASN A 37 -1.15 21.91 5.33
C ASN A 37 -0.57 21.40 4.02
N GLY A 38 -0.95 20.19 3.60
CA GLY A 38 -0.50 19.67 2.32
C GLY A 38 -0.77 18.18 2.16
N TYR A 39 -0.12 17.59 1.17
CA TYR A 39 -0.18 16.16 0.87
C TYR A 39 1.24 15.61 0.77
N CYS A 40 1.40 14.36 1.19
CA CYS A 40 2.65 13.64 1.14
C CYS A 40 2.38 12.21 0.67
N SER A 41 3.09 11.75 -0.36
CA SER A 41 3.02 10.38 -0.85
C SER A 41 4.41 9.75 -0.86
N PHE A 42 4.54 8.54 -0.33
CA PHE A 42 5.81 7.82 -0.34
C PHE A 42 5.60 6.32 -0.42
N ARG A 43 6.61 5.64 -0.97
CA ARG A 43 6.62 4.19 -1.07
C ARG A 43 7.30 3.56 0.12
N THR A 44 6.75 2.45 0.59
CA THR A 44 7.33 1.61 1.64
C THR A 44 7.67 0.23 1.09
N VAL A 45 8.66 -0.41 1.70
CA VAL A 45 8.88 -1.85 1.61
C VAL A 45 8.56 -2.45 2.97
N ASN A 46 7.74 -3.50 2.95
CA ASN A 46 7.19 -4.17 4.12
C ASN A 46 7.61 -5.63 4.07
N LYS A 47 8.07 -6.18 5.19
CA LYS A 47 8.53 -7.57 5.30
C LYS A 47 8.09 -8.17 6.61
N GLY A 48 7.87 -9.48 6.63
CA GLY A 48 7.73 -10.26 7.84
C GLY A 48 7.47 -11.73 7.53
N VAL A 49 7.05 -12.49 8.53
CA VAL A 49 6.58 -13.87 8.43
C VAL A 49 5.10 -13.94 8.81
N PHE A 50 4.30 -14.62 7.99
CA PHE A 50 2.85 -14.69 8.20
C PHE A 50 2.46 -15.75 9.23
N VAL A 51 2.61 -15.44 10.53
CA VAL A 51 2.45 -16.40 11.63
C VAL A 51 1.07 -16.40 12.29
N ASN A 52 0.27 -15.34 12.13
CA ASN A 52 -1.09 -15.24 12.67
C ASN A 52 -2.12 -14.98 11.58
N ASP A 53 -3.37 -15.42 11.79
CA ASP A 53 -4.46 -15.20 10.84
C ASP A 53 -4.75 -13.70 10.67
N LEU A 54 -4.96 -13.27 9.42
CA LEU A 54 -5.56 -11.98 9.09
C LEU A 54 -7.04 -12.18 8.76
N GLY A 55 -7.86 -11.12 8.84
CA GLY A 55 -9.33 -11.24 8.80
C GLY A 55 -9.92 -12.03 7.62
N ARG A 56 -9.23 -12.11 6.47
CA ARG A 56 -9.64 -12.95 5.31
C ARG A 56 -8.61 -14.01 4.90
N ARG A 57 -7.54 -14.24 5.67
CA ARG A 57 -6.40 -15.08 5.26
C ARG A 57 -5.82 -15.85 6.44
N LYS A 58 -5.52 -17.13 6.20
CA LYS A 58 -4.89 -18.00 7.20
C LYS A 58 -3.38 -17.80 7.25
N ALA A 59 -2.82 -17.84 8.45
CA ALA A 59 -1.38 -17.89 8.66
C ALA A 59 -0.75 -19.02 7.83
N THR A 60 0.37 -18.72 7.16
CA THR A 60 1.09 -19.70 6.34
C THR A 60 2.44 -20.10 6.93
N GLY A 61 2.97 -19.32 7.89
CA GLY A 61 4.32 -19.48 8.41
C GLY A 61 5.43 -19.13 7.41
N LEU A 62 5.09 -18.58 6.24
CA LEU A 62 6.04 -18.22 5.20
C LEU A 62 6.46 -16.74 5.29
N PRO A 63 7.69 -16.39 4.91
CA PRO A 63 8.10 -15.00 4.77
C PRO A 63 7.34 -14.33 3.62
N PHE A 64 7.12 -13.03 3.74
CA PHE A 64 6.57 -12.19 2.69
C PHE A 64 7.36 -10.89 2.57
N GLN A 65 7.30 -10.28 1.38
CA GLN A 65 7.78 -8.93 1.16
C GLN A 65 6.87 -8.23 0.15
N TYR A 66 6.44 -7.00 0.45
CA TYR A 66 5.65 -6.21 -0.48
C TYR A 66 6.01 -4.73 -0.48
N SER A 67 5.65 -4.06 -1.58
CA SER A 67 5.70 -2.60 -1.66
C SER A 67 4.31 -2.00 -1.48
N GLY A 68 4.23 -1.03 -0.56
CA GLY A 68 3.05 -0.19 -0.35
C GLY A 68 3.33 1.25 -0.76
N VAL A 69 2.29 2.01 -1.05
CA VAL A 69 2.31 3.46 -1.21
C VAL A 69 1.41 4.03 -0.13
N ILE A 70 1.94 4.98 0.63
CA ILE A 70 1.23 5.68 1.69
C ILE A 70 0.95 7.09 1.22
N ASP A 71 -0.33 7.45 1.19
CA ASP A 71 -0.79 8.81 0.92
C ASP A 71 -1.26 9.45 2.22
N LEU A 72 -0.68 10.60 2.55
CA LEU A 72 -1.00 11.38 3.74
C LEU A 72 -1.61 12.71 3.36
N LYS A 73 -2.64 13.10 4.11
CA LYS A 73 -3.14 14.48 4.14
C LYS A 73 -2.74 15.14 5.45
N LEU A 74 -2.15 16.32 5.34
CA LEU A 74 -1.69 17.13 6.44
C LEU A 74 -2.57 18.35 6.64
N ARG A 75 -2.85 18.65 7.92
CA ARG A 75 -3.43 19.92 8.37
C ARG A 75 -2.66 20.39 9.59
N GLU A 76 -2.18 21.61 9.57
CA GLU A 76 -1.44 22.22 10.69
C GLU A 76 -0.25 21.34 11.15
N GLY A 77 0.48 20.74 10.19
CA GLY A 77 1.60 19.82 10.47
C GLY A 77 1.20 18.45 11.03
N LYS A 78 -0.10 18.14 11.14
CA LYS A 78 -0.60 16.86 11.65
C LYS A 78 -1.22 16.02 10.54
N ILE A 79 -1.05 14.70 10.64
CA ILE A 79 -1.71 13.75 9.75
C ILE A 79 -3.20 13.67 10.12
N VAL A 80 -4.06 14.12 9.21
CA VAL A 80 -5.53 14.03 9.38
C VAL A 80 -6.16 12.88 8.60
N GLN A 81 -5.47 12.40 7.57
CA GLN A 81 -5.86 11.23 6.79
C GLN A 81 -4.61 10.49 6.32
N ALA A 82 -4.72 9.17 6.27
CA ALA A 82 -3.71 8.29 5.73
C ALA A 82 -4.42 7.16 4.99
N ASP A 83 -4.01 6.91 3.76
CA ASP A 83 -4.46 5.81 2.93
C ASP A 83 -3.24 4.98 2.51
N GLU A 84 -3.43 3.66 2.39
CA GLU A 84 -2.40 2.76 1.89
C GLU A 84 -2.91 2.05 0.63
N TRP A 85 -2.08 2.10 -0.41
CA TRP A 85 -2.22 1.31 -1.62
C TRP A 85 -1.11 0.30 -1.65
N LEU A 86 -1.44 -0.98 -1.54
CA LEU A 86 -0.44 -2.03 -1.62
C LEU A 86 -0.78 -2.97 -2.76
N ARG A 87 0.22 -3.27 -3.58
CA ARG A 87 0.12 -4.40 -4.49
C ARG A 87 0.41 -5.62 -3.65
N VAL A 88 -0.63 -6.30 -3.22
CA VAL A 88 -0.47 -7.48 -2.38
C VAL A 88 0.19 -8.59 -3.21
N PRO A 89 1.47 -8.94 -2.94
CA PRO A 89 2.15 -10.04 -3.60
C PRO A 89 1.86 -11.25 -2.73
N PHE A 90 0.63 -11.74 -2.80
CA PHE A 90 0.30 -13.01 -2.16
C PHE A 90 0.44 -14.18 -3.15
N GLU A 91 1.17 -13.98 -4.26
CA GLU A 91 1.42 -14.99 -5.30
C GLU A 91 2.89 -14.97 -5.75
N ASP A 92 3.83 -15.20 -4.84
CA ASP A 92 5.14 -15.74 -5.25
C ASP A 92 5.04 -17.21 -5.72
N SER A 93 3.83 -17.78 -5.76
CA SER A 93 3.55 -19.14 -6.22
C SER A 93 2.92 -19.24 -7.62
N VAL A 94 2.72 -18.12 -8.34
CA VAL A 94 2.09 -18.15 -9.67
C VAL A 94 2.97 -17.47 -10.71
N ALA A 95 3.35 -18.23 -11.75
CA ALA A 95 4.25 -17.75 -12.80
C ALA A 95 3.62 -16.61 -13.62
N PRO A 96 4.41 -15.60 -14.05
CA PRO A 96 3.91 -14.39 -14.73
C PRO A 96 3.06 -14.67 -15.98
N GLU A 97 3.29 -15.79 -16.66
CA GLU A 97 2.60 -16.15 -17.91
C GLU A 97 1.12 -16.47 -17.69
N LYS A 98 0.69 -16.71 -16.44
CA LYS A 98 -0.72 -16.95 -16.09
C LYS A 98 -1.52 -15.67 -15.82
N TYR A 99 -0.86 -14.50 -15.74
CA TYR A 99 -1.51 -13.22 -15.42
C TYR A 99 -1.83 -12.37 -16.66
N ILE A 100 -1.19 -12.62 -17.80
CA ILE A 100 -1.43 -11.87 -19.05
C ILE A 100 -2.55 -12.54 -19.84
N THR A 101 -3.73 -12.60 -19.24
CA THR A 101 -4.97 -12.71 -20.01
C THR A 101 -5.86 -11.59 -19.51
N ILE A 102 -5.66 -10.39 -20.04
CA ILE A 102 -6.61 -9.32 -19.83
C ILE A 102 -7.91 -9.78 -20.50
N SER A 103 -8.89 -10.17 -19.69
CA SER A 103 -10.20 -10.51 -20.24
C SER A 103 -10.78 -9.27 -20.93
N GLU A 104 -11.55 -9.47 -22.01
CA GLU A 104 -12.22 -8.35 -22.69
C GLU A 104 -13.10 -7.54 -21.72
N GLU A 105 -13.57 -8.17 -20.65
CA GLU A 105 -14.33 -7.55 -19.57
C GLU A 105 -13.47 -6.60 -18.71
N SER A 106 -12.22 -7.00 -18.42
CA SER A 106 -11.25 -6.17 -17.70
C SER A 106 -10.83 -4.93 -18.51
N LEU A 107 -10.75 -5.06 -19.85
CA LEU A 107 -10.48 -3.92 -20.74
C LEU A 107 -11.60 -2.87 -20.73
N LYS A 108 -12.85 -3.29 -20.58
CA LYS A 108 -14.01 -2.38 -20.53
C LYS A 108 -14.04 -1.54 -19.24
N GLY A 109 -13.51 -2.04 -18.13
CA GLY A 109 -13.49 -1.33 -16.84
C GLY A 109 -12.35 -0.32 -16.68
N VAL A 110 -11.22 -0.54 -17.36
CA VAL A 110 -10.01 0.30 -17.25
C VAL A 110 -10.08 1.54 -18.16
N MET A 111 -10.85 1.48 -19.24
CA MET A 111 -11.05 2.59 -20.19
C MET A 111 -12.25 3.48 -19.80
N ARG A 112 -12.25 4.09 -18.60
CA ARG A 112 -13.11 5.27 -18.38
C ARG A 112 -12.47 6.47 -19.08
N LYS A 113 -13.00 6.82 -20.25
CA LYS A 113 -12.55 7.93 -21.11
C LYS A 113 -12.75 9.32 -20.49
N ASP A 114 -13.40 9.40 -19.34
CA ASP A 114 -13.90 10.60 -18.69
C ASP A 114 -12.87 11.27 -17.75
N LEU A 115 -11.67 10.69 -17.58
CA LEU A 115 -10.57 11.29 -16.80
C LEU A 115 -9.41 11.84 -17.65
N HIS A 116 -9.53 11.79 -18.98
CA HIS A 116 -8.55 12.34 -19.92
C HIS A 116 -9.23 13.14 -21.02
N GLN A 117 -9.99 14.18 -20.64
CA GLN A 117 -10.24 15.29 -21.56
C GLN A 117 -9.41 16.49 -21.12
N GLU A 118 -8.65 16.98 -22.10
CA GLU A 118 -7.70 18.10 -22.07
C GLU A 118 -8.32 19.43 -21.61
#